data_AF-A0A1B2EKI6-F1
#
_entry.id   AF-A0A1B2EKI6-F1
#
_cell.length_a   1.000
_cell.length_b   1.000
_cell.length_c   1.000
_cell.angle_alpha   90.00
_cell.angle_beta   90.00
_cell.angle_gamma   90.00
#
_symmetry.space_group_name_H-M   'P 1'
#
loop_
_entity.id
_entity.type
_entity.pdbx_description
1 polymer ?
#
loop_
_entity_poly.entity_id
_entity_poly.type
_entity_poly.pdbx_seq_one_letter_code
_entity_poly.pdbx_strand_id
1 'polypeptide(L)'
;MSNDISELKEQLSDQWQKVAIDLIRKGIPADMVFESLLTVGLAGHVELHGKDLTAGKLVAIAEQLSEQVRREKQALQEASGATKN
;
A
#
# COMPACT_ATOMS: atom_id res chain seq x y z
N MET A 1 -10.76 23.21 0.27
CA MET A 1 -9.69 22.75 -0.65
C MET A 1 -8.80 21.66 -0.05
N SER A 2 -8.25 21.77 1.17
CA SER A 2 -7.46 20.66 1.77
C SER A 2 -8.32 19.47 2.24
N ASN A 3 -9.49 19.73 2.83
CA ASN A 3 -10.42 18.67 3.27
C ASN A 3 -10.93 17.81 2.09
N ASP A 4 -11.21 18.45 0.95
CA ASP A 4 -11.85 17.82 -0.20
C ASP A 4 -11.01 16.67 -0.78
N ILE A 5 -9.67 16.81 -0.77
CA ILE A 5 -8.77 15.77 -1.31
C ILE A 5 -8.67 14.58 -0.34
N SER A 6 -8.65 14.83 0.96
CA SER A 6 -8.58 13.77 1.97
C SER A 6 -9.89 12.97 2.02
N GLU A 7 -11.04 13.66 2.01
CA GLU A 7 -12.36 13.03 1.94
C GLU A 7 -12.52 12.22 0.65
N LEU A 8 -12.06 12.74 -0.49
CA LEU A 8 -12.08 12.00 -1.75
C LEU A 8 -11.20 10.75 -1.72
N LYS A 9 -10.02 10.81 -1.08
CA LYS A 9 -9.15 9.64 -0.92
C LYS A 9 -9.82 8.54 -0.09
N GLU A 10 -10.49 8.92 1.00
CA GLU A 10 -11.23 7.99 1.85
C GLU A 10 -12.38 7.33 1.08
N GLN A 11 -13.19 8.12 0.37
CA GLN A 11 -14.28 7.59 -0.47
C GLN A 11 -13.78 6.61 -1.54
N LEU A 12 -12.68 6.93 -2.21
CA LEU A 12 -12.07 6.03 -3.19
C LEU A 12 -11.58 4.75 -2.53
N SER A 13 -10.91 4.85 -1.37
CA SER A 13 -10.44 3.70 -0.61
C SER A 13 -11.59 2.76 -0.26
N ASP A 14 -12.69 3.29 0.26
CA ASP A 14 -13.88 2.50 0.62
C ASP A 14 -14.48 1.77 -0.59
N GLN A 15 -14.56 2.44 -1.74
CA GLN A 15 -15.05 1.85 -2.97
C GLN A 15 -14.15 0.70 -3.45
N TRP A 16 -12.83 0.91 -3.48
CA TRP A 16 -11.89 -0.12 -3.91
C TRP A 16 -11.87 -1.31 -2.96
N GLN A 17 -11.92 -1.05 -1.65
CA GLN A 17 -12.00 -2.11 -0.64
C GLN A 17 -13.27 -2.94 -0.80
N LYS A 18 -14.42 -2.31 -1.02
CA LYS A 18 -15.68 -3.03 -1.25
C LYS A 18 -15.59 -3.95 -2.47
N VAL A 19 -15.10 -3.43 -3.59
CA VAL A 19 -14.92 -4.22 -4.82
C VAL A 19 -13.96 -5.40 -4.58
N ALA A 20 -12.83 -5.16 -3.92
CA ALA A 20 -11.85 -6.19 -3.62
C ALA A 20 -12.48 -7.32 -2.78
N ILE A 21 -13.19 -6.97 -1.71
CA ILE A 21 -13.87 -7.94 -0.84
C ILE A 21 -14.92 -8.74 -1.61
N ASP A 22 -15.72 -8.09 -2.45
CA ASP A 22 -16.76 -8.77 -3.23
C ASP A 22 -16.16 -9.77 -4.23
N LEU A 23 -15.03 -9.44 -4.86
CA LEU A 23 -14.29 -10.35 -5.75
C LEU A 23 -13.73 -11.55 -4.99
N ILE A 24 -13.15 -11.33 -3.82
CA ILE A 24 -12.61 -12.39 -2.95
C ILE A 24 -13.73 -13.32 -2.49
N ARG A 25 -14.87 -12.77 -2.07
CA ARG A 25 -16.05 -13.55 -1.65
C ARG A 25 -16.63 -14.41 -2.78
N LYS A 26 -16.42 -14.02 -4.04
CA LYS A 26 -16.79 -14.81 -5.22
C LYS A 26 -15.78 -15.91 -5.57
N GLY A 27 -14.73 -16.07 -4.78
CA GLY A 27 -13.74 -17.14 -4.92
C GLY A 27 -12.48 -16.76 -5.69
N ILE A 28 -12.28 -15.48 -6.03
CA ILE A 28 -11.03 -15.03 -6.64
C ILE A 28 -9.95 -14.97 -5.55
N PRO A 29 -8.74 -15.53 -5.78
CA PRO A 29 -7.65 -15.46 -4.80
C PRO A 29 -7.34 -14.01 -4.41
N ALA A 30 -7.18 -13.77 -3.11
CA ALA A 30 -6.90 -12.43 -2.58
C ALA A 30 -5.62 -11.83 -3.16
N ASP A 31 -4.57 -12.64 -3.31
CA ASP A 31 -3.29 -12.20 -3.90
C ASP A 31 -3.48 -11.72 -5.34
N MET A 32 -4.31 -12.42 -6.14
CA MET A 32 -4.63 -12.02 -7.51
C MET A 32 -5.41 -10.69 -7.56
N VAL A 33 -6.39 -10.51 -6.67
CA VAL A 33 -7.14 -9.24 -6.56
C VAL A 33 -6.20 -8.10 -6.17
N PHE A 34 -5.32 -8.33 -5.20
CA PHE A 34 -4.33 -7.34 -4.76
C PHE A 34 -3.36 -6.96 -5.88
N GLU A 35 -2.72 -7.94 -6.52
CA GLU A 35 -1.76 -7.73 -7.60
C GLU A 35 -2.38 -6.98 -8.79
N SER A 36 -3.62 -7.32 -9.14
CA SER A 36 -4.34 -6.64 -10.23
C SER A 36 -4.68 -5.19 -9.91
N LEU A 37 -5.16 -4.88 -8.70
CA LEU A 37 -5.42 -3.51 -8.27
C LEU A 37 -4.14 -2.66 -8.29
N LEU A 38 -3.03 -3.21 -7.79
CA LEU A 38 -1.73 -2.55 -7.85
C LEU A 38 -1.30 -2.30 -9.31
N THR A 39 -1.41 -3.31 -10.17
CA THR A 39 -1.02 -3.24 -11.58
C THR A 39 -1.80 -2.15 -12.33
N VAL A 40 -3.13 -2.11 -12.17
CA VAL A 40 -3.99 -1.11 -12.82
C VAL A 40 -3.69 0.29 -12.30
N GLY A 41 -3.52 0.46 -10.98
CA GLY A 41 -3.17 1.75 -10.38
C GLY A 41 -1.82 2.29 -10.88
N LEU A 42 -0.82 1.42 -10.99
CA LEU A 42 0.50 1.78 -11.53
C LEU A 42 0.44 2.10 -13.03
N ALA A 43 -0.28 1.31 -13.83
CA ALA A 43 -0.44 1.58 -15.26
C ALA A 43 -1.06 2.96 -15.50
N GLY A 44 -2.11 3.33 -14.75
CA GLY A 44 -2.71 4.65 -14.85
C GLY A 44 -1.76 5.80 -14.46
N HIS A 45 -0.95 5.61 -13.41
CA HIS A 45 0.04 6.61 -13.02
C HIS A 45 1.16 6.75 -14.06
N VAL A 46 1.61 5.64 -14.67
CA VAL A 46 2.58 5.66 -15.77
C VAL A 46 2.02 6.37 -17.00
N GLU A 47 0.77 6.12 -17.36
CA GLU A 47 0.11 6.77 -18.49
C GLU A 47 0.07 8.29 -18.32
N LEU A 48 -0.26 8.77 -17.10
CA LEU A 48 -0.40 10.21 -16.83
C LEU A 48 0.93 10.93 -16.58
N HIS A 49 1.92 10.25 -16.00
CA HIS A 49 3.13 10.89 -15.49
C HIS A 49 4.44 10.34 -16.05
N GLY A 50 4.38 9.28 -16.86
CA GLY A 50 5.54 8.62 -17.42
C GLY A 50 6.18 7.60 -16.47
N LYS A 51 7.06 6.79 -17.05
CA LYS A 51 7.74 5.68 -16.39
C LYS A 51 8.74 6.16 -15.34
N ASP A 52 9.55 7.17 -15.67
CA ASP A 52 10.65 7.61 -14.81
C ASP A 52 10.15 8.20 -13.48
N LEU A 53 9.13 9.05 -13.53
CA LEU A 53 8.53 9.62 -12.32
C LEU A 53 7.89 8.54 -11.44
N THR A 54 7.19 7.60 -12.07
CA THR A 54 6.55 6.49 -11.35
C THR A 54 7.58 5.58 -10.70
N ALA A 55 8.68 5.28 -11.40
CA ALA A 55 9.80 4.50 -10.86
C ALA A 55 10.43 5.20 -9.65
N GLY A 56 10.71 6.50 -9.73
CA GLY A 56 11.23 7.28 -8.59
C GLY A 56 10.30 7.23 -7.37
N LYS A 57 8.98 7.31 -7.59
CA LYS A 57 7.99 7.20 -6.52
C LYS A 57 7.97 5.80 -5.88
N LEU A 58 8.07 4.75 -6.68
CA LEU A 58 8.14 3.37 -6.18
C LEU A 58 9.40 3.13 -5.35
N VAL A 59 10.55 3.66 -5.77
CA VAL A 59 11.80 3.60 -4.99
C VAL A 59 11.62 4.26 -3.63
N ALA A 60 11.07 5.48 -3.60
CA ALA A 60 10.84 6.19 -2.34
C ALA A 60 9.89 5.43 -1.39
N ILE A 61 8.83 4.81 -1.93
CA ILE A 61 7.91 3.97 -1.13
C ILE A 61 8.65 2.74 -0.57
N ALA A 62 9.46 2.06 -1.40
CA ALA A 62 10.22 0.89 -0.98
C ALA A 62 11.25 1.23 0.10
N GLU A 63 11.94 2.37 -0.01
CA GLU A 63 12.86 2.88 1.00
C GLU A 63 12.15 3.15 2.33
N GLN A 64 11.00 3.82 2.28
CA GLN A 64 10.19 4.09 3.48
C GLN A 64 9.70 2.80 4.15
N LEU A 65 9.23 1.82 3.38
CA LEU A 65 8.81 0.51 3.89
C LEU A 65 9.98 -0.23 4.54
N SER A 66 11.15 -0.25 3.88
CA SER A 66 12.36 -0.87 4.42
C SER A 66 12.76 -0.24 5.77
N GLU A 67 12.66 1.08 5.87
CA GLU A 67 12.93 1.82 7.09
C GLU A 67 11.93 1.48 8.21
N GLN A 68 10.64 1.39 7.91
CA GLN A 68 9.63 0.98 8.88
C GLN A 68 9.87 -0.44 9.40
N VAL A 69 10.13 -1.40 8.50
CA VAL A 69 10.45 -2.79 8.86
C VAL A 69 11.69 -2.86 9.77
N ARG A 70 12.71 -2.06 9.48
CA ARG A 70 13.92 -1.99 10.31
C ARG A 70 13.61 -1.52 11.74
N ARG A 71 12.75 -0.51 11.89
CA ARG A 71 12.33 0.00 13.20
C ARG A 71 11.50 -1.01 13.97
N GLU A 72 10.53 -1.65 13.32
CA GLU A 72 9.70 -2.68 13.94
C GLU A 72 10.56 -3.87 14.42
N LYS A 73 11.55 -4.28 13.61
CA LYS A 73 12.51 -5.31 14.01
C LYS A 73 13.30 -4.92 15.26
N GLN A 74 13.77 -3.68 15.35
CA GLN A 74 14.49 -3.19 16.53
C GLN A 74 13.60 -3.19 17.79
N ALA A 75 12.36 -2.69 17.67
CA ALA A 75 11.41 -2.68 18.78
C ALA A 75 11.10 -4.10 19.29
N LEU A 76 10.97 -5.07 18.39
CA LEU A 76 10.78 -6.47 18.76
C LEU A 76 11.99 -7.06 19.51
N GLN A 77 13.21 -6.69 19.10
CA GLN A 77 14.44 -7.13 19.78
C GLN A 77 14.54 -6.54 21.19
N GLU A 78 14.24 -5.26 21.36
CA GLU A 78 14.24 -4.57 22.65
C GLU A 78 13.20 -5.18 23.62
N ALA A 79 11.98 -5.44 23.12
CA ALA A 79 10.93 -6.12 23.91
C ALA A 79 11.31 -7.56 24.32
N SER A 80 12.01 -8.28 23.43
CA SER A 80 12.52 -9.64 23.71
C SER A 80 13.68 -9.65 24.71
N GLY A 81 14.46 -8.56 24.78
CA GLY A 81 15.51 -8.36 25.78
C GLY A 81 14.96 -7.96 27.15
N ALA A 82 13.92 -7.13 27.19
CA ALA A 82 13.31 -6.64 28.42
C ALA A 82 12.54 -7.73 29.20
N THR A 83 12.05 -8.77 28.53
CA THR A 83 11.32 -9.89 29.15
C THR A 83 12.22 -10.98 29.73
N LYS A 84 13.56 -10.84 29.61
CA LYS A 84 14.55 -11.78 30.17
C LYS A 84 15.22 -11.31 31.46
N ASN A 85 14.80 -10.18 32.03
CA ASN A 85 15.23 -9.68 33.34
C ASN A 85 14.14 -9.85 34.40
#